data_AF-A0A3M0IQN7-F1
#
_entry.id   AF-A0A3M0IQN7-F1
#
_cell.length_a   1.000
_cell.length_b   1.000
_cell.length_c   1.000
_cell.angle_alpha   90.00
_cell.angle_beta   90.00
_cell.angle_gamma   90.00
#
_symmetry.space_group_name_H-M   'P 1'
#
loop_
_entity.id
_entity.type
_entity.pdbx_description
1 polymer ?
#
loop_
_entity_poly.entity_id
_entity_poly.type
_entity_poly.pdbx_seq_one_letter_code
_entity_poly.pdbx_strand_id
1 'polypeptide(L)' 'MMGSLLAATTEAPGEFFFSEGVRLKQYRGMGSLDAMEQGAGSQKRYFRSMMFAGELKFERRTVAAQVEGGVHGLHS' A
#
# COMPACT_ATOMS: atom_id res chain seq x y z
N MET A 1 7.01 -4.83 1.51
CA MET A 1 6.03 -5.36 2.49
C MET A 1 4.74 -4.58 2.27
N MET A 2 3.60 -5.25 2.10
CA MET A 2 2.32 -4.62 1.70
C MET A 2 1.36 -4.56 2.90
N GLY A 3 1.35 -3.44 3.63
CA GLY A 3 0.49 -3.28 4.81
C GLY A 3 -0.93 -2.84 4.43
N SER A 4 -1.06 -1.64 3.87
CA SER A 4 -2.35 -1.02 3.55
C SER A 4 -3.23 -1.87 2.63
N LEU A 5 -2.62 -2.53 1.64
CA LEU A 5 -3.32 -3.38 0.69
C LEU A 5 -4.00 -4.58 1.36
N LEU A 6 -3.41 -5.12 2.44
CA LEU A 6 -3.89 -6.31 3.13
C LEU A 6 -4.74 -5.98 4.38
N ALA A 7 -4.77 -4.71 4.78
CA ALA A 7 -5.37 -4.32 6.06
C ALA A 7 -6.90 -4.47 6.10
N ALA A 8 -7.56 -4.46 4.95
CA ALA A 8 -9.01 -4.60 4.83
C ALA A 8 -9.49 -6.04 4.57
N THR A 9 -8.61 -7.05 4.64
CA THR A 9 -9.03 -8.45 4.46
C THR A 9 -9.71 -9.01 5.72
N THR A 10 -10.37 -10.16 5.55
CA THR A 10 -11.04 -10.89 6.62
C THR A 10 -10.07 -11.40 7.68
N GLU A 11 -8.85 -11.74 7.29
CA GLU A 11 -7.81 -12.34 8.14
C GLU A 11 -7.01 -11.28 8.91
N ALA A 12 -7.03 -10.02 8.45
CA ALA A 12 -6.33 -8.95 9.15
C ALA A 12 -6.93 -8.75 10.57
N PRO A 13 -6.15 -8.37 11.58
CA PRO A 13 -6.68 -8.15 12.92
C PRO A 13 -7.64 -6.95 12.98
N GLY A 14 -8.55 -6.96 13.96
CA GLY A 14 -9.54 -5.90 14.20
C GLY A 14 -10.88 -6.14 13.50
N GLU A 15 -11.91 -5.43 14.00
CA GLU A 15 -13.28 -5.57 13.53
C GLU A 15 -13.61 -4.58 12.40
N PHE A 16 -14.58 -4.96 11.57
CA PHE A 16 -15.14 -4.03 10.60
C PHE A 16 -16.17 -3.13 11.25
N PHE A 17 -16.23 -1.89 10.79
CA PHE A 17 -17.25 -0.93 11.19
C PHE A 17 -17.79 -0.20 9.96
N PHE A 18 -18.97 0.40 10.08
CA PHE A 18 -19.58 1.19 9.01
C PHE A 18 -19.38 2.68 9.30
N SER A 19 -18.93 3.42 8.29
CA SER A 19 -18.87 4.88 8.30
C SER A 19 -19.34 5.38 6.94
N GLU A 20 -20.28 6.33 6.93
CA GLU A 20 -20.79 6.94 5.68
C GLU A 20 -21.28 5.91 4.64
N GLY A 21 -21.87 4.80 5.10
CA GLY A 21 -22.36 3.73 4.22
C GLY A 21 -21.27 2.82 3.65
N VAL A 22 -19.99 3.04 3.99
CA VAL A 22 -18.86 2.22 3.56
C VAL A 22 -18.39 1.34 4.71
N ARG A 23 -18.13 0.07 4.41
CA ARG A 23 -17.51 -0.88 5.37
C ARG A 23 -16.01 -0.63 5.41
N LEU A 24 -15.50 -0.27 6.59
CA LEU A 24 -14.11 0.09 6.81
C LEU A 24 -13.48 -0.83 7.86
N LYS A 25 -12.14 -0.88 7.84
CA LYS A 25 -11.32 -1.55 8.84
C LYS A 25 -10.14 -0.67 9.20
N GLN A 26 -9.79 -0.64 10.48
CA GLN A 26 -8.74 0.25 10.96
C GLN A 26 -7.35 -0.23 10.48
N TYR A 27 -6.60 0.68 9.87
CA TYR A 27 -5.20 0.45 9.49
C TYR A 27 -4.34 1.55 10.10
N ARG A 28 -3.27 1.15 10.81
CA ARG A 28 -2.32 2.09 11.43
C ARG A 28 -0.89 1.72 11.10
N GLY A 29 -0.04 2.74 10.92
CA GLY A 29 1.40 2.54 10.75
C GLY A 29 2.07 2.20 12.08
N MET A 30 3.09 1.34 12.06
CA MET A 30 3.84 0.97 13.27
C MET A 30 4.61 2.13 13.93
N GLY A 31 4.77 3.26 13.24
CA GLY A 31 5.32 4.51 13.77
C GLY A 31 4.27 5.54 14.21
N SER A 32 2.99 5.14 14.32
CA SER A 32 1.94 5.98 14.95
C SER A 32 2.06 5.89 16.46
N LEU A 33 1.64 6.92 17.20
CA LEU A 33 1.69 6.95 18.67
C LEU A 33 1.05 5.69 19.28
N ASP A 34 -0.14 5.31 18.79
CA ASP A 34 -0.87 4.12 19.26
C ASP A 34 -0.14 2.78 19.00
N ALA A 35 0.81 2.74 18.07
CA ALA A 35 1.57 1.55 17.70
C ALA A 35 3.01 1.56 18.23
N MET A 36 3.59 2.74 18.47
CA MET A 36 4.94 2.92 18.99
C MET A 36 5.07 2.43 20.44
N GLU A 37 3.97 2.36 21.19
CA GLU A 37 3.95 1.72 22.51
C GLU A 37 4.21 0.19 22.45
N GLN A 38 4.12 -0.46 21.28
CA GLN A 38 4.07 -1.93 21.17
C GLN A 38 5.23 -2.59 20.40
N GLY A 39 6.24 -1.83 19.94
CA GLY A 39 7.53 -2.38 19.49
C GLY A 39 7.58 -3.13 18.14
N ALA A 40 8.81 -3.44 17.68
CA ALA A 40 9.27 -3.33 16.28
C ALA A 40 9.65 -4.63 15.53
N GLY A 41 9.80 -4.51 14.19
CA GLY A 41 10.57 -5.41 13.28
C GLY A 41 9.81 -5.80 12.00
N SER A 42 10.36 -6.26 10.87
CA SER A 42 11.71 -6.39 10.26
C SER A 42 11.49 -6.68 8.75
N GLN A 43 12.41 -6.31 7.85
CA GLN A 43 12.28 -6.47 6.38
C GLN A 43 13.16 -7.59 5.80
N LYS A 44 12.67 -8.35 4.80
CA LYS A 44 13.55 -9.09 3.85
C LYS A 44 13.01 -9.23 2.42
N ARG A 45 13.96 -9.48 1.49
CA ARG A 45 13.99 -9.04 0.09
C ARG A 45 14.23 -10.22 -0.87
N TYR A 46 13.31 -10.44 -1.82
CA TYR A 46 13.51 -11.32 -2.99
C TYR A 46 13.50 -10.55 -4.32
N PHE A 47 12.76 -9.44 -4.39
CA PHE A 47 12.67 -8.60 -5.61
C PHE A 47 13.94 -7.79 -5.92
N ARG A 48 14.96 -7.85 -5.05
CA ARG A 48 16.17 -7.04 -5.15
C ARG A 48 17.22 -7.62 -6.11
N SER A 49 17.21 -8.93 -6.38
CA SER A 49 18.22 -9.57 -7.25
C SER A 49 18.07 -9.17 -8.72
N MET A 50 16.86 -9.24 -9.27
CA MET A 50 16.60 -8.90 -10.68
C MET A 50 16.82 -7.42 -11.00
N MET A 51 16.57 -6.52 -10.03
CA MET A 51 16.89 -5.09 -10.16
C MET A 51 18.40 -4.84 -10.29
N PHE A 52 19.24 -5.59 -9.58
CA PHE A 52 20.70 -5.42 -9.65
C PHE A 52 21.36 -6.09 -10.87
N ALA A 53 20.68 -7.06 -11.50
CA ALA A 53 21.17 -7.73 -12.70
C ALA A 53 21.03 -6.88 -13.99
N GLY A 54 20.36 -5.72 -13.94
CA GLY A 54 20.21 -4.81 -15.08
C GLY A 54 19.22 -5.27 -16.15
N GLU A 55 18.50 -6.37 -15.92
CA GLU A 55 17.47 -6.90 -16.83
C GLU A 55 16.19 -6.03 -16.84
N LEU A 56 15.93 -5.31 -15.73
CA LEU A 56 14.77 -4.44 -15.58
C LEU A 56 15.09 -3.00 -16.02
N LYS A 57 14.32 -2.48 -16.98
CA LYS A 57 14.39 -1.07 -17.43
C LYS A 57 13.27 -0.27 -16.77
N PHE A 58 13.60 0.92 -16.25
CA PHE A 58 12.66 1.85 -15.62
C PHE A 58 12.74 3.21 -16.31
N GLU A 59 11.60 3.89 -16.44
CA GLU A 59 11.50 5.24 -17.02
C GLU A 59 10.84 6.20 -16.04
N ARG A 60 11.30 7.46 -15.98
CA ARG A 60 10.69 8.47 -15.11
C ARG A 60 9.44 9.03 -15.77
N ARG A 61 8.33 9.10 -15.03
CA ARG A 61 7.09 9.72 -15.52
C ARG A 61 6.93 11.14 -15.01
N THR A 62 6.54 12.06 -15.91
CA THR A 62 6.08 13.40 -15.55
C THR A 62 4.66 13.35 -14.96
N VAL A 63 4.20 14.45 -14.38
CA VAL A 63 2.83 14.55 -13.83
C VAL A 63 1.79 14.28 -14.91
N ALA A 64 1.94 14.84 -16.11
CA ALA A 64 1.04 14.59 -17.23
C ALA A 64 1.01 13.11 -17.61
N ALA A 65 2.17 12.45 -17.68
CA ALA A 65 2.26 11.03 -17.97
C ALA A 65 1.63 10.15 -16.87
N GLN A 66 1.60 10.59 -15.61
CA GLN A 66 0.88 9.87 -14.54
C GLN A 66 -0.64 9.99 -14.71
N VAL A 67 -1.14 11.17 -15.07
CA VAL A 67 -2.56 11.40 -15.36
C VAL A 67 -3.02 10.54 -16.55
N GLU A 68 -2.25 10.53 -17.64
CA GLU A 68 -2.49 9.69 -18.81
C GLU A 68 -2.40 8.19 -18.48
N GLY A 69 -1.53 7.80 -17.55
CA GLY A 69 -1.41 6.41 -17.11
C GLY A 69 -2.54 5.91 -16.21
N GLY A 70 -3.33 6.81 -15.65
CA GLY A 70 -4.48 6.50 -14.81
C GLY A 70 -5.77 6.31 -15.62
N VAL A 71 -6.90 6.22 -14.93
CA VAL A 71 -8.22 6.23 -15.57
C VAL A 71 -8.61 7.69 -15.87
N HIS A 72 -8.85 8.03 -17.14
CA HIS A 72 -9.30 9.36 -17.55
C HIS A 72 -10.25 9.28 -18.76
N GLY A 73 -11.14 10.27 -18.91
CA GLY A 73 -12.04 10.38 -20.08
C GLY A 73 -13.25 9.45 -20.09
N LEU A 74 -13.70 8.96 -18.93
CA LEU A 74 -14.90 8.11 -18.80
C LEU A 74 -16.05 8.88 -18.14
N HIS A 75 -17.28 8.56 -18.55
CA HIS A 75 -18.51 8.91 -17.83
C HIS A 75 -19.01 7.64 -17.13
N SER A 76 -19.24 7.73 -15.81
CA SER A 76 -19.75 6.63 -14.97
C SER A 76 -21.26 6.46 -15.08
#